data_AF-A0A285PYN3-F1
#
_entry.id   AF-A0A285PYN3-F1
#
_cell.length_a   1.000
_cell.length_b   1.000
_cell.length_c   1.000
_cell.angle_alpha   90.00
_cell.angle_beta   90.00
_cell.angle_gamma   90.00
#
_symmetry.space_group_name_H-M   'P 1'
#
loop_
_entity.id
_entity.type
_entity.pdbx_description
1 polymer ?
#
loop_
_entity_poly.entity_id
_entity_poly.type
_entity_poly.pdbx_seq_one_letter_code
_entity_poly.pdbx_strand_id
1 'polypeptide(L)'
;MSIKRINEKELLEGLDAKGAHADELAELLLQELTPLERLKDSVKRYDRPTDPVWEEFFDSDEGVTDDFMEDRNQPSPPSDKG
;
A
#
# COMPACT_ATOMS: atom_id res chain seq x y z
N MET A 1 21.79 28.97 52.25
CA MET A 1 20.72 28.13 51.71
C MET A 1 21.29 26.75 51.43
N SER A 2 20.66 25.68 51.90
CA SER A 2 21.11 24.31 51.62
C SER A 2 20.44 23.84 50.33
N ILE A 3 21.25 23.48 49.33
CA ILE A 3 20.76 22.96 48.04
C ILE A 3 20.52 21.46 48.25
N LYS A 4 19.26 21.04 48.27
CA LYS A 4 18.91 19.62 48.27
C LYS A 4 19.39 19.00 46.95
N ARG A 5 20.24 17.98 47.04
CA ARG A 5 20.64 17.19 45.89
C ARG A 5 19.56 16.16 45.62
N ILE A 6 18.86 16.34 44.51
CA ILE A 6 17.86 15.41 44.01
C ILE A 6 18.60 14.16 43.52
N ASN A 7 18.10 12.97 43.87
CA ASN A 7 18.72 11.71 43.44
C ASN A 7 18.02 11.14 42.19
N GLU A 8 18.69 10.29 41.42
CA GLU A 8 18.15 9.71 40.18
C GLU A 8 16.84 8.94 40.40
N LYS A 9 16.69 8.25 41.54
CA LYS A 9 15.46 7.51 41.86
C LYS A 9 14.27 8.44 42.09
N GLU A 10 14.49 9.59 42.74
CA GLU A 10 13.45 10.63 42.89
C GLU A 10 13.06 11.24 41.55
N LEU A 11 13.97 11.27 40.58
CA LEU A 11 13.67 11.74 39.22
C LEU A 11 12.88 10.70 38.40
N LEU A 12 13.05 9.41 38.68
CA LEU A 12 12.37 8.31 37.99
C LEU A 12 11.06 7.89 38.68
N GLU A 13 10.79 8.39 39.90
CA GLU A 13 9.60 8.06 40.66
C GLU A 13 8.34 8.67 40.01
N GLY A 14 7.41 7.82 39.60
CA GLY A 14 6.18 8.23 38.92
C GLY A 14 6.28 8.39 37.40
N LEU A 15 7.46 8.18 36.80
CA LEU A 15 7.56 8.05 35.34
C LEU A 15 7.05 6.69 34.89
N ASP A 16 6.06 6.69 34.01
CA ASP A 16 5.59 5.48 33.33
C ASP A 16 6.58 5.11 32.23
N ALA A 17 7.56 4.26 32.58
CA ALA A 17 8.55 3.74 31.65
C ALA A 17 7.93 2.97 30.48
N LYS A 18 6.69 2.47 30.61
CA LYS A 18 6.00 1.73 29.55
C LYS A 18 5.20 2.64 28.62
N GLY A 19 4.60 3.70 29.15
CA GLY A 19 3.84 4.70 28.37
C GLY A 19 4.70 5.78 27.72
N ALA A 20 5.90 6.04 28.23
CA ALA A 20 6.79 7.10 27.70
C ALA A 20 7.22 6.86 26.23
N HIS A 21 7.23 5.60 25.78
CA HIS A 21 7.54 5.23 24.40
C HIS A 21 6.29 4.99 23.54
N ALA A 22 5.08 5.16 24.09
CA ALA A 22 3.85 4.87 23.36
C ALA A 22 3.55 5.88 22.24
N ASP A 23 4.12 7.10 22.32
CA ASP A 23 3.99 8.12 21.29
C ASP A 23 4.88 7.87 20.05
N GLU A 24 5.78 6.88 20.09
CA GLU A 24 6.65 6.55 18.96
C GLU A 24 5.90 5.88 17.79
N LEU A 25 4.60 5.59 17.97
CA LEU A 25 3.68 5.13 16.93
C LEU A 25 2.42 5.99 16.87
N ALA A 26 2.55 7.31 17.00
CA ALA A 26 1.46 8.20 16.62
C ALA A 26 1.09 7.94 15.15
N GLU A 27 -0.20 7.68 14.87
CA GLU A 27 -0.69 7.62 13.50
C GLU A 27 -0.23 8.89 12.76
N LEU A 28 0.50 8.72 11.66
CA LEU A 28 1.03 9.83 10.89
C LEU A 28 -0.09 10.79 10.54
N LEU A 29 0.12 12.08 10.80
CA LEU A 29 -0.87 13.08 10.42
C LEU A 29 -1.03 13.06 8.89
N LEU A 30 -2.24 13.37 8.40
CA LEU A 30 -2.53 13.44 6.95
C LEU A 30 -1.55 14.31 6.14
N GLN A 31 -0.89 15.26 6.79
CA GLN A 31 0.13 16.14 6.21
C GLN A 31 1.55 15.55 6.20
N GLU A 32 1.82 14.55 7.05
CA GLU A 32 3.08 13.81 7.15
C GLU A 32 3.09 12.56 6.25
N LEU A 33 1.91 12.11 5.83
CA LEU A 33 1.76 11.08 4.82
C LEU A 33 2.33 11.52 3.47
N THR A 34 2.93 10.58 2.76
CA THR A 34 3.39 10.82 1.40
C THR A 34 2.19 11.19 0.51
N PRO A 35 2.40 11.98 -0.56
CA PRO A 35 1.32 12.36 -1.48
C PRO A 35 0.53 11.16 -2.01
N LEU A 36 1.23 10.04 -2.18
CA LEU A 36 0.67 8.76 -2.55
C LEU A 36 -0.24 8.22 -1.44
N GLU A 37 0.24 8.01 -0.22
CA GLU A 37 -0.57 7.47 0.89
C GLU A 37 -1.85 8.28 1.14
N ARG A 38 -1.81 9.60 0.96
CA ARG A 38 -2.99 10.48 1.05
C ARG A 38 -4.07 10.19 0.00
N LEU A 39 -3.68 9.66 -1.16
CA LEU A 39 -4.56 9.35 -2.29
C LEU A 39 -5.15 7.93 -2.22
N LYS A 40 -4.62 7.07 -1.36
CA LYS A 40 -5.01 5.65 -1.24
C LYS A 40 -6.49 5.46 -0.92
N ASP A 41 -7.07 6.31 -0.09
CA ASP A 41 -8.49 6.23 0.29
C ASP A 41 -9.42 7.06 -0.62
N SER A 42 -8.85 7.78 -1.60
CA SER A 42 -9.61 8.67 -2.50
C SER A 42 -9.90 8.03 -3.86
N VAL A 43 -9.19 6.96 -4.25
CA VAL A 43 -9.23 6.42 -5.61
C VAL A 43 -9.71 4.97 -5.58
N LYS A 44 -10.60 4.59 -6.52
CA LYS A 44 -11.16 3.22 -6.62
C LYS A 44 -10.09 2.15 -6.86
N ARG A 45 -8.95 2.52 -7.44
CA ARG A 45 -7.77 1.67 -7.63
C ARG A 45 -6.53 2.51 -7.44
N TYR A 46 -5.62 2.01 -6.64
CA TYR A 46 -4.42 2.72 -6.19
C TYR A 46 -3.14 2.05 -6.70
N ASP A 47 -3.28 0.98 -7.48
CA ASP A 47 -2.15 0.26 -8.06
C ASP A 47 -1.35 1.20 -8.95
N ARG A 48 -0.04 1.25 -8.70
CA ARG A 48 0.86 2.09 -9.49
C ARG A 48 0.83 1.56 -10.92
N PRO A 49 0.88 2.40 -11.96
CA PRO A 49 0.92 1.92 -13.35
C PRO A 49 2.11 0.99 -13.68
N THR A 50 3.12 0.97 -12.80
CA THR A 50 4.32 0.13 -12.89
C THR A 50 4.29 -1.07 -11.96
N ASP A 51 3.27 -1.22 -11.11
CA ASP A 51 3.09 -2.44 -10.34
C ASP A 51 2.86 -3.59 -11.32
N PRO A 52 3.40 -4.79 -11.05
CA PRO A 52 3.40 -5.90 -12.00
C PRO A 52 2.02 -6.55 -12.10
N VAL A 53 1.08 -5.83 -12.73
CA VAL A 53 -0.28 -6.30 -13.03
C VAL A 53 -0.25 -7.52 -13.94
N TRP A 54 0.76 -7.62 -14.81
CA TRP A 54 0.87 -8.72 -15.76
C TRP A 54 1.24 -10.04 -15.09
N GLU A 55 2.14 -10.04 -14.11
CA GLU A 55 2.51 -11.27 -13.39
C GLU A 55 1.29 -11.81 -12.63
N GLU A 56 0.54 -10.95 -11.93
CA GLU A 56 -0.71 -11.35 -11.27
C GLU A 56 -1.78 -11.83 -12.26
N PHE A 57 -1.91 -11.17 -13.41
CA PHE A 57 -2.86 -11.56 -14.45
C PHE A 57 -2.51 -12.93 -15.06
N PHE A 58 -1.23 -13.21 -15.32
CA PHE A 58 -0.77 -14.48 -15.89
C PHE A 58 -0.68 -15.62 -14.87
N ASP A 59 -0.42 -15.32 -13.60
CA ASP A 59 -0.34 -16.29 -12.51
C ASP A 59 -1.72 -16.62 -11.89
N SER A 60 -2.77 -15.90 -12.29
CA SER A 60 -4.12 -16.16 -11.78
C SER A 60 -4.66 -17.52 -12.27
N ASP A 61 -5.25 -18.29 -11.36
CA ASP A 61 -5.96 -19.53 -11.69
C ASP A 61 -7.27 -19.27 -12.47
N GLU A 62 -7.65 -18.00 -12.64
CA GLU A 62 -8.87 -17.54 -13.31
C GLU A 62 -8.62 -17.40 -14.82
N GLY A 63 -8.43 -18.56 -15.46
CA GLY A 63 -8.15 -18.68 -16.88
C GLY A 63 -9.38 -18.51 -17.79
N VAL A 64 -9.13 -18.54 -19.10
CA VAL A 64 -10.18 -18.49 -20.10
C VAL A 64 -10.82 -19.87 -20.32
N THR A 65 -12.08 -19.92 -20.78
CA THR A 65 -12.75 -21.18 -21.09
C THR A 65 -12.14 -21.84 -22.32
N ASP A 66 -12.25 -23.17 -22.41
CA ASP A 66 -11.66 -23.99 -23.47
C ASP A 66 -12.19 -23.64 -24.87
N ASP A 67 -13.42 -23.13 -24.95
CA ASP A 67 -14.13 -22.72 -26.17
C ASP A 67 -13.86 -21.25 -26.58
N PHE A 68 -13.04 -20.52 -25.82
CA PHE A 68 -12.83 -19.10 -26.09
C PHE A 68 -12.06 -18.89 -27.40
N MET A 69 -12.68 -18.12 -28.30
CA MET A 69 -12.13 -17.80 -29.64
C MET A 69 -11.96 -19.02 -30.57
N GLU A 70 -12.69 -20.12 -30.33
CA GLU A 70 -12.69 -21.30 -31.22
C GLU A 70 -12.94 -20.89 -32.69
N ASP A 71 -13.96 -20.07 -32.94
CA ASP A 71 -14.19 -19.39 -34.21
C ASP A 71 -13.99 -17.89 -34.07
N ARG A 72 -12.76 -17.44 -34.30
CA ARG A 72 -12.45 -16.02 -34.41
C ARG A 72 -13.09 -15.50 -35.70
N ASN A 73 -14.27 -14.88 -35.59
CA ASN A 73 -15.09 -14.26 -36.66
C ASN A 73 -14.39 -13.11 -37.43
N GLN A 74 -13.16 -13.33 -37.87
CA GLN A 74 -12.43 -12.39 -38.71
C GLN A 74 -12.96 -12.46 -40.14
N PRO A 75 -13.21 -11.32 -40.79
CA PRO A 75 -13.59 -11.31 -42.20
C PRO A 75 -12.45 -11.90 -43.04
N SER A 76 -12.81 -12.68 -44.07
CA SER A 76 -11.84 -13.16 -45.03
C SER A 76 -11.17 -11.98 -45.73
N PRO A 77 -9.85 -12.06 -46.01
CA PRO A 77 -9.18 -11.04 -46.79
C PRO A 77 -9.86 -10.92 -48.17
N PRO A 78 -9.89 -9.71 -48.77
CA PRO A 78 -10.49 -9.52 -50.07
C PRO A 78 -9.82 -10.43 -51.09
N SER A 79 -10.60 -11.14 -51.90
CA SER A 79 -10.07 -11.92 -53.01
C SER A 79 -9.34 -10.99 -53.97
N ASP A 80 -8.03 -11.18 -54.14
CA ASP A 80 -7.27 -10.53 -55.21
C ASP A 80 -7.92 -10.92 -56.54
N LYS A 81 -8.57 -9.94 -57.19
CA LYS A 81 -9.06 -10.11 -58.56
C LYS A 81 -7.86 -9.94 -59.48
N GLY A 82 -7.25 -11.07 -59.85
CA GLY A 82 -6.29 -11.16 -60.96
C GLY A 82 -6.92 -10.86 -62.31
#